data_AF-A0A0K8T1K6-F1
#
_entry.id   AF-A0A0K8T1K6-F1
#
_cell.length_a   1.000
_cell.length_b   1.000
_cell.length_c   1.000
_cell.angle_alpha   90.00
_cell.angle_beta   90.00
_cell.angle_gamma   90.00
#
_symmetry.space_group_name_H-M   'P 1'
#
loop_
_entity.id
_entity.type
_entity.pdbx_description
1 polymer ?
#
loop_
_entity_poly.entity_id
_entity_poly.type
_entity_poly.pdbx_seq_one_letter_code
_entity_poly.pdbx_strand_id
1 'polypeptide(L)'
;EQKKHPRDTKSVIEKLAKNRFEKAAVAFMDSTLGLARKLRPKGQWGYYAFPYCFNFTPKNNYMKCSAETKDDNDRSYWMWKTGNALFPSAYIHEKKLPEAKRAKMIEGRTAEGVRVASKKSPSLPVYIYVSFKYQDTSSFLSKGDMKSSLEVPKRAGATGVIIWGSSQDTNSPKKCSKLNDYVDNVLIPLLSGKKP
;
A
#
# COMPACT_ATOMS: atom_id res chain seq x y z
N GLU A 1 -30.51 -0.42 -3.64
CA GLU A 1 -31.29 -1.63 -3.27
C GLU A 1 -32.56 -1.29 -2.48
N GLN A 2 -32.52 -0.54 -1.37
CA GLN A 2 -33.75 -0.14 -0.63
C GLN A 2 -34.89 0.43 -1.50
N LYS A 3 -34.60 1.42 -2.37
CA LYS A 3 -35.60 1.99 -3.29
C LYS A 3 -36.19 0.97 -4.28
N LYS A 4 -35.43 -0.09 -4.63
CA LYS A 4 -35.83 -1.12 -5.60
C LYS A 4 -36.59 -2.28 -4.94
N HIS A 5 -36.38 -2.46 -3.64
CA HIS A 5 -36.87 -3.58 -2.84
C HIS A 5 -37.53 -3.07 -1.55
N PRO A 6 -38.59 -2.25 -1.63
CA PRO A 6 -39.15 -1.54 -0.47
C PRO A 6 -39.82 -2.47 0.56
N ARG A 7 -40.14 -3.72 0.18
CA ARG A 7 -40.77 -4.72 1.04
C ARG A 7 -39.77 -5.75 1.61
N ASP A 8 -38.52 -5.72 1.16
CA ASP A 8 -37.52 -6.70 1.60
C ASP A 8 -36.95 -6.32 2.97
N THR A 9 -36.50 -7.33 3.72
CA THR A 9 -35.85 -7.09 5.01
C THR A 9 -34.48 -6.42 4.81
N LYS A 10 -34.01 -5.70 5.83
CA LYS A 10 -32.69 -5.05 5.82
C LYS A 10 -31.55 -6.03 5.46
N SER A 11 -31.58 -7.26 5.98
CA SER A 11 -30.57 -8.28 5.69
C SER A 11 -30.55 -8.70 4.22
N VAL A 12 -31.72 -8.88 3.59
CA VAL A 12 -31.83 -9.19 2.16
C VAL A 12 -31.26 -8.03 1.33
N ILE A 13 -31.64 -6.80 1.69
CA ILE A 13 -31.18 -5.59 1.02
C ILE A 13 -29.65 -5.44 1.12
N GLU A 14 -29.05 -5.69 2.28
CA GLU A 14 -27.60 -5.62 2.48
C GLU A 14 -26.86 -6.70 1.66
N LYS A 15 -27.40 -7.93 1.62
CA LYS A 15 -26.83 -9.02 0.80
C LYS A 15 -26.87 -8.68 -0.69
N LEU A 16 -27.99 -8.15 -1.19
CA LEU A 16 -28.13 -7.69 -2.57
C LEU A 16 -27.17 -6.53 -2.88
N ALA A 17 -27.07 -5.56 -1.97
CA ALA A 17 -26.18 -4.41 -2.12
C ALA A 17 -24.72 -4.84 -2.18
N LYS A 18 -24.29 -5.73 -1.26
CA LYS A 18 -22.93 -6.29 -1.25
C LYS A 18 -22.60 -6.99 -2.56
N ASN A 19 -23.44 -7.92 -3.01
CA ASN A 19 -23.21 -8.67 -4.24
C ASN A 19 -23.11 -7.74 -5.46
N ARG A 20 -24.05 -6.80 -5.59
CA ARG A 20 -24.06 -5.85 -6.71
C ARG A 20 -22.82 -4.95 -6.71
N PHE A 21 -22.43 -4.44 -5.53
CA PHE A 21 -21.24 -3.61 -5.39
C PHE A 21 -19.98 -4.39 -5.73
N GLU A 22 -19.76 -5.55 -5.12
CA GLU A 22 -18.57 -6.38 -5.36
C GLU A 22 -18.47 -6.79 -6.84
N LYS A 23 -19.58 -7.23 -7.46
CA LYS A 23 -19.58 -7.60 -8.88
C LYS A 23 -19.22 -6.43 -9.80
N ALA A 24 -19.79 -5.26 -9.55
CA ALA A 24 -19.49 -4.06 -10.34
C ALA A 24 -18.05 -3.57 -10.12
N ALA A 25 -17.57 -3.62 -8.88
CA ALA A 25 -16.21 -3.23 -8.52
C ALA A 25 -15.17 -4.13 -9.19
N VAL A 26 -15.35 -5.46 -9.12
CA VAL A 26 -14.49 -6.42 -9.83
C VAL A 26 -14.49 -6.14 -11.32
N ALA A 27 -15.66 -6.00 -11.95
CA ALA A 27 -15.75 -5.75 -13.39
C ALA A 27 -15.00 -4.47 -13.80
N PHE A 28 -15.16 -3.38 -13.06
CA PHE A 28 -14.52 -2.12 -13.38
C PHE A 28 -13.00 -2.16 -13.16
N MET A 29 -12.55 -2.65 -12.01
CA MET A 29 -11.13 -2.68 -11.67
C MET A 29 -10.35 -3.67 -12.53
N ASP A 30 -10.91 -4.87 -12.75
CA ASP A 30 -10.26 -5.90 -13.54
C ASP A 30 -10.14 -5.50 -15.02
N SER A 31 -11.21 -4.95 -15.61
CA SER A 31 -11.20 -4.49 -17.00
C SER A 31 -10.25 -3.30 -17.22
N THR A 32 -10.19 -2.37 -16.27
CA THR A 32 -9.26 -1.23 -16.32
C THR A 32 -7.81 -1.71 -16.30
N LEU A 33 -7.48 -2.62 -15.38
CA LEU A 33 -6.14 -3.17 -15.26
C LEU A 33 -5.75 -4.01 -16.48
N GLY A 34 -6.69 -4.81 -17.00
CA GLY A 34 -6.52 -5.57 -18.24
C GLY A 34 -6.28 -4.68 -19.46
N LEU A 35 -7.03 -3.56 -19.58
CA LEU A 35 -6.83 -2.59 -20.65
C LEU A 35 -5.46 -1.91 -20.56
N ALA A 36 -5.05 -1.48 -19.36
CA ALA A 36 -3.74 -0.86 -19.15
C ALA A 36 -2.60 -1.79 -19.58
N ARG A 37 -2.67 -3.08 -19.20
CA ARG A 37 -1.71 -4.10 -19.64
C ARG A 37 -1.75 -4.34 -21.15
N LYS A 38 -2.93 -4.40 -21.76
CA LYS A 38 -3.07 -4.58 -23.22
C LYS A 38 -2.42 -3.43 -23.98
N LEU A 39 -2.65 -2.19 -23.54
CA LEU A 39 -2.12 -0.98 -24.19
C LEU A 39 -0.62 -0.76 -23.93
N ARG A 40 -0.11 -1.20 -22.77
CA ARG A 40 1.29 -1.03 -22.36
C ARG A 40 1.82 -2.32 -21.75
N PRO A 41 2.10 -3.35 -22.57
CA PRO A 41 2.41 -4.71 -22.09
C PRO A 41 3.74 -4.83 -21.34
N LYS A 42 4.67 -3.89 -21.56
CA LYS A 42 5.95 -3.83 -20.83
C LYS A 42 5.84 -3.13 -19.46
N GLY A 43 4.69 -2.52 -19.15
CA GLY A 43 4.47 -1.83 -17.88
C GLY A 43 4.22 -2.80 -16.72
N GLN A 44 4.63 -2.39 -15.53
CA GLN A 44 4.27 -3.04 -14.27
C GLN A 44 3.01 -2.37 -13.70
N TRP A 45 1.89 -3.06 -13.85
CA TRP A 45 0.55 -2.59 -13.57
C TRP A 45 -0.04 -3.29 -12.34
N GLY A 46 -0.62 -2.47 -11.48
CA GLY A 46 -1.30 -2.83 -10.25
C GLY A 46 -1.89 -1.57 -9.63
N TYR A 47 -2.77 -1.75 -8.64
CA TYR A 47 -3.39 -0.63 -7.94
C TYR A 47 -2.55 -0.18 -6.75
N TYR A 48 -2.42 1.13 -6.59
CA TYR A 48 -1.85 1.73 -5.38
C TYR A 48 -2.57 1.24 -4.11
N ALA A 49 -1.79 1.08 -3.04
CA ALA A 49 -2.17 0.65 -1.69
C ALA A 49 -2.53 -0.84 -1.53
N PHE A 50 -2.68 -1.61 -2.62
CA PHE A 50 -3.07 -3.01 -2.55
C PHE A 50 -1.88 -3.99 -2.53
N PRO A 51 -1.98 -5.12 -1.80
CA PRO A 51 -3.03 -5.46 -0.82
C PRO A 51 -3.00 -4.62 0.46
N TYR A 52 -4.15 -4.49 1.10
CA TYR A 52 -4.27 -3.88 2.43
C TYR A 52 -3.96 -4.89 3.53
N CYS A 53 -3.60 -4.38 4.72
CA CYS A 53 -3.27 -5.18 5.90
C CYS A 53 -4.01 -4.73 7.17
N PHE A 54 -4.29 -3.42 7.30
CA PHE A 54 -4.95 -2.81 8.46
C PHE A 54 -4.30 -3.14 9.83
N ASN A 55 -2.98 -3.35 9.85
CA ASN A 55 -2.21 -3.52 11.07
C ASN A 55 -2.02 -2.19 11.82
N PHE A 56 -1.86 -2.29 13.15
CA PHE A 56 -1.82 -1.16 14.09
C PHE A 56 -2.98 -0.17 13.94
N THR A 57 -4.18 -0.70 13.72
CA THR A 57 -5.45 0.05 13.78
C THR A 57 -6.17 -0.24 15.11
N PRO A 58 -7.19 0.53 15.50
CA PRO A 58 -7.97 0.23 16.71
C PRO A 58 -8.57 -1.19 16.72
N LYS A 59 -8.85 -1.76 15.54
CA LYS A 59 -9.38 -3.13 15.38
C LYS A 59 -8.29 -4.21 15.35
N ASN A 60 -7.03 -3.85 15.12
CA ASN A 60 -5.91 -4.78 15.06
C ASN A 60 -4.61 -4.08 15.48
N ASN A 61 -4.21 -4.26 16.74
CA ASN A 61 -3.00 -3.63 17.30
C ASN A 61 -1.72 -4.48 17.15
N TYR A 62 -1.72 -5.46 16.24
CA TYR A 62 -0.60 -6.37 16.01
C TYR A 62 0.14 -6.04 14.71
N MET A 63 1.35 -6.56 14.58
CA MET A 63 2.17 -6.46 13.37
C MET A 63 1.51 -7.14 12.16
N LYS A 64 0.99 -8.35 12.37
CA LYS A 64 0.37 -9.17 11.31
C LYS A 64 -1.02 -8.61 10.95
N CYS A 65 -1.38 -8.72 9.67
CA CYS A 65 -2.75 -8.46 9.23
C CYS A 65 -3.72 -9.48 9.86
N SER A 66 -4.97 -9.07 10.08
CA SER A 66 -5.99 -9.97 10.62
C SER A 66 -6.29 -11.13 9.66
N ALA A 67 -6.84 -12.23 10.19
CA ALA A 67 -7.28 -13.36 9.36
C ALA A 67 -8.31 -12.92 8.32
N GLU A 68 -9.31 -12.15 8.73
CA GLU A 68 -10.33 -11.56 7.84
C GLU A 68 -9.72 -10.76 6.68
N THR A 69 -8.71 -9.92 6.96
CA THR A 69 -8.04 -9.15 5.90
C THR A 69 -7.31 -10.06 4.91
N LYS A 70 -6.68 -11.14 5.40
CA LYS A 70 -5.99 -12.10 4.55
C LYS A 70 -6.98 -12.88 3.69
N ASP A 71 -8.13 -13.26 4.25
CA ASP A 71 -9.20 -13.94 3.53
C ASP A 71 -9.78 -13.04 2.43
N ASP A 72 -9.96 -11.74 2.71
CA ASP A 72 -10.38 -10.75 1.71
C ASP A 72 -9.36 -10.56 0.59
N ASN A 73 -8.07 -10.52 0.93
CA ASN A 73 -6.99 -10.46 -0.05
C ASN A 73 -6.94 -11.74 -0.91
N ASP A 74 -7.24 -12.90 -0.33
CA ASP A 74 -7.30 -14.18 -1.02
C ASP A 74 -8.50 -14.24 -1.98
N ARG A 75 -9.68 -13.78 -1.55
CA ARG A 75 -10.85 -13.62 -2.44
C ARG A 75 -10.62 -12.61 -3.56
N SER A 76 -9.69 -11.68 -3.37
CA SER A 76 -9.31 -10.67 -4.36
C SER A 76 -8.30 -11.18 -5.41
N TYR A 77 -8.09 -12.50 -5.51
CA TYR A 77 -7.15 -13.11 -6.46
C TYR A 77 -7.33 -12.67 -7.91
N TRP A 78 -8.57 -12.36 -8.32
CA TRP A 78 -8.88 -11.83 -9.65
C TRP A 78 -8.01 -10.61 -10.01
N MET A 79 -7.76 -9.71 -9.06
CA MET A 79 -6.96 -8.50 -9.27
C MET A 79 -5.48 -8.81 -9.48
N TRP A 80 -4.92 -9.72 -8.68
CA TRP A 80 -3.50 -10.12 -8.76
C TRP A 80 -3.23 -10.98 -10.00
N LYS A 81 -4.24 -11.75 -10.43
CA LYS A 81 -4.19 -12.54 -11.66
C LYS A 81 -4.04 -11.61 -12.86
N THR A 82 -4.85 -10.56 -12.93
CA THR A 82 -4.81 -9.59 -14.02
C THR A 82 -3.64 -8.63 -13.90
N GLY A 83 -3.24 -8.19 -12.70
CA GLY A 83 -2.04 -7.38 -12.49
C GLY A 83 -0.73 -8.12 -12.74
N ASN A 84 0.37 -7.37 -12.81
CA ASN A 84 1.74 -7.91 -12.87
C ASN A 84 2.72 -7.23 -11.91
N ALA A 85 2.23 -6.43 -10.96
CA ALA A 85 2.99 -5.91 -9.81
C ALA A 85 2.04 -5.54 -8.66
N LEU A 86 2.55 -5.50 -7.42
CA LEU A 86 1.81 -5.06 -6.23
C LEU A 86 2.40 -3.78 -5.65
N PHE A 87 1.53 -2.90 -5.12
CA PHE A 87 1.92 -1.58 -4.62
C PHE A 87 1.35 -1.24 -3.23
N PRO A 88 1.60 -2.04 -2.17
CA PRO A 88 1.14 -1.73 -0.81
C PRO A 88 1.67 -0.38 -0.32
N SER A 89 0.86 0.36 0.44
CA SER A 89 1.28 1.61 1.08
C SER A 89 1.72 1.35 2.53
N ALA A 90 2.91 1.84 2.88
CA ALA A 90 3.48 1.73 4.22
C ALA A 90 3.76 3.10 4.87
N TYR A 91 2.95 4.12 4.55
CA TYR A 91 3.08 5.44 5.15
C TYR A 91 2.82 5.39 6.66
N ILE A 92 3.73 5.98 7.45
CA ILE A 92 3.71 5.99 8.91
C ILE A 92 3.20 7.32 9.48
N HIS A 93 2.74 7.26 10.73
CA HIS A 93 2.28 8.39 11.51
C HIS A 93 3.29 8.73 12.61
N GLU A 94 3.44 10.01 12.93
CA GLU A 94 4.32 10.50 13.99
C GLU A 94 3.63 10.41 15.36
N LYS A 95 2.44 11.00 15.49
CA LYS A 95 1.73 11.13 16.77
C LYS A 95 0.79 9.95 17.01
N LYS A 96 0.15 9.46 15.95
CA LYS A 96 -0.85 8.37 16.05
C LYS A 96 -0.24 6.97 16.16
N LEU A 97 1.05 6.80 15.85
CA LEU A 97 1.73 5.50 15.89
C LEU A 97 3.05 5.61 16.69
N PRO A 98 3.15 4.92 17.83
CA PRO A 98 4.38 4.89 18.63
C PRO A 98 5.58 4.45 17.80
N GLU A 99 6.74 5.07 18.04
CA GLU A 99 7.98 4.80 17.30
C GLU A 99 8.33 3.31 17.24
N ALA A 100 8.23 2.61 18.38
CA ALA A 100 8.48 1.17 18.49
C ALA A 100 7.57 0.27 17.62
N LYS A 101 6.49 0.82 17.04
CA LYS A 101 5.55 0.12 16.15
C LYS A 101 5.72 0.48 14.67
N ARG A 102 6.43 1.57 14.33
CA ARG A 102 6.53 2.07 12.95
C ARG A 102 7.20 1.06 12.01
N ALA A 103 8.36 0.53 12.39
CA ALA A 103 9.05 -0.52 11.63
C ALA A 103 8.21 -1.80 11.50
N LYS A 104 7.58 -2.24 12.59
CA LYS A 104 6.67 -3.41 12.58
C LYS A 104 5.48 -3.20 11.65
N MET A 105 4.95 -1.99 11.55
CA MET A 105 3.84 -1.70 10.65
C MET A 105 4.26 -1.92 9.19
N ILE A 106 5.42 -1.38 8.81
CA ILE A 106 6.01 -1.53 7.48
C ILE A 106 6.26 -3.01 7.17
N GLU A 107 6.83 -3.75 8.13
CA GLU A 107 7.10 -5.18 8.02
C GLU A 107 5.83 -5.98 7.74
N GLY A 108 4.78 -5.79 8.55
CA GLY A 108 3.53 -6.53 8.39
C GLY A 108 2.82 -6.27 7.06
N ARG A 109 2.83 -5.02 6.58
CA ARG A 109 2.26 -4.66 5.28
C ARG A 109 3.07 -5.24 4.13
N THR A 110 4.39 -5.22 4.24
CA THR A 110 5.28 -5.83 3.24
C THR A 110 5.09 -7.34 3.17
N ALA A 111 5.07 -8.02 4.33
CA ALA A 111 4.90 -9.46 4.42
C ALA A 111 3.58 -9.93 3.79
N GLU A 112 2.51 -9.15 3.91
CA GLU A 112 1.24 -9.46 3.25
C GLU A 112 1.29 -9.27 1.74
N GLY A 113 1.95 -8.21 1.26
CA GLY A 113 2.23 -8.03 -0.17
C GLY A 113 2.98 -9.23 -0.74
N VAL A 114 4.04 -9.68 -0.06
CA VAL A 114 4.84 -10.85 -0.47
C VAL A 114 4.04 -12.15 -0.41
N ARG A 115 3.20 -12.35 0.62
CA ARG A 115 2.32 -13.52 0.75
C ARG A 115 1.32 -13.60 -0.41
N VAL A 116 0.72 -12.48 -0.78
CA VAL A 116 -0.24 -12.44 -1.90
C VAL A 116 0.49 -12.63 -3.24
N ALA A 117 1.68 -12.04 -3.39
CA ALA A 117 2.50 -12.19 -4.59
C ALA A 117 2.88 -13.64 -4.89
N SER A 118 3.17 -14.46 -3.86
CA SER A 118 3.58 -15.85 -4.02
C SER A 118 2.45 -16.81 -4.43
N LYS A 119 1.19 -16.35 -4.42
CA LYS A 119 0.05 -17.12 -4.97
C LYS A 119 0.04 -17.20 -6.50
N LYS A 120 0.96 -16.49 -7.17
CA LYS A 120 1.18 -16.55 -8.61
C LYS A 120 2.53 -17.19 -8.88
N SER A 121 2.63 -17.95 -9.98
CA SER A 121 3.90 -18.51 -10.46
C SER A 121 4.20 -17.94 -11.86
N PRO A 122 5.31 -17.20 -12.05
CA PRO A 122 6.25 -16.72 -11.03
C PRO A 122 5.61 -15.68 -10.10
N SER A 123 6.21 -15.49 -8.91
CA SER A 123 5.76 -14.51 -7.93
C SER A 123 5.76 -13.09 -8.50
N LEU A 124 4.76 -12.30 -8.12
CA LEU A 124 4.67 -10.89 -8.54
C LEU A 124 5.76 -10.03 -7.86
N PRO A 125 6.33 -9.04 -8.56
CA PRO A 125 7.16 -8.04 -7.91
C PRO A 125 6.32 -7.16 -6.98
N VAL A 126 6.89 -6.79 -5.84
CA VAL A 126 6.24 -6.00 -4.78
C VAL A 126 7.03 -4.73 -4.54
N TYR A 127 6.40 -3.57 -4.79
CA TYR A 127 7.00 -2.26 -4.59
C TYR A 127 6.25 -1.50 -3.50
N ILE A 128 6.90 -1.31 -2.35
CA ILE A 128 6.27 -0.67 -1.21
C ILE A 128 6.28 0.85 -1.39
N TYR A 129 5.11 1.47 -1.36
CA TYR A 129 4.98 2.91 -1.33
C TYR A 129 5.34 3.44 0.06
N VAL A 130 6.34 4.30 0.10
CA VAL A 130 6.79 5.01 1.30
C VAL A 130 6.73 6.52 1.07
N SER A 131 6.59 7.28 2.15
CA SER A 131 6.58 8.74 2.13
C SER A 131 7.82 9.24 2.85
N PHE A 132 8.36 10.39 2.43
CA PHE A 132 9.40 11.10 3.18
C PHE A 132 8.81 12.03 4.26
N LYS A 133 7.48 12.08 4.40
CA LYS A 133 6.75 12.78 5.47
C LYS A 133 5.78 11.88 6.23
N TYR A 134 5.61 12.14 7.52
CA TYR A 134 4.57 11.49 8.32
C TYR A 134 3.17 11.91 7.89
N GLN A 135 2.21 10.98 7.91
CA GLN A 135 0.85 11.23 7.39
C GLN A 135 0.05 12.24 8.22
N ASP A 136 0.22 12.28 9.54
CA ASP A 136 -0.55 13.14 10.46
C ASP A 136 0.06 14.52 10.68
N THR A 137 1.37 14.68 10.57
CA THR A 137 2.05 15.94 10.89
C THR A 137 2.66 16.63 9.67
N SER A 138 2.81 15.92 8.54
CA SER A 138 3.48 16.42 7.33
C SER A 138 4.92 16.92 7.56
N SER A 139 5.52 16.60 8.72
CA SER A 139 6.95 16.77 8.99
C SER A 139 7.73 15.66 8.28
N PHE A 140 8.99 15.95 7.95
CA PHE A 140 9.88 14.95 7.36
C PHE A 140 10.10 13.78 8.33
N LEU A 141 10.23 12.56 7.80
CA LEU A 141 10.59 11.40 8.61
C LEU A 141 11.92 11.63 9.30
N SER A 142 12.05 11.15 10.54
CA SER A 142 13.36 11.06 11.19
C SER A 142 14.32 10.21 10.36
N LYS A 143 15.64 10.39 10.52
CA LYS A 143 16.63 9.53 9.83
C LYS A 143 16.40 8.05 10.13
N GLY A 144 16.01 7.70 11.36
CA GLY A 144 15.72 6.32 11.78
C GLY A 144 14.47 5.74 11.11
N ASP A 145 13.40 6.53 11.01
CA ASP A 145 12.16 6.10 10.37
C ASP A 145 12.30 6.02 8.84
N MET A 146 13.06 6.94 8.24
CA MET A 146 13.36 6.89 6.81
C MET A 146 14.22 5.67 6.49
N LYS A 147 15.23 5.37 7.32
CA LYS A 147 16.02 4.12 7.22
C LYS A 147 15.12 2.90 7.32
N SER A 148 14.21 2.86 8.30
CA SER A 148 13.26 1.76 8.46
C SER A 148 12.35 1.61 7.24
N SER A 149 11.88 2.72 6.66
CA SER A 149 11.05 2.73 5.45
C SER A 149 11.77 2.18 4.22
N LEU A 150 13.10 2.26 4.15
CA LEU A 150 13.90 1.70 3.05
C LEU A 150 14.30 0.24 3.31
N GLU A 151 14.79 -0.06 4.51
CA GLU A 151 15.42 -1.36 4.78
C GLU A 151 14.44 -2.45 5.22
N VAL A 152 13.37 -2.10 5.95
CA VAL A 152 12.39 -3.09 6.42
C VAL A 152 11.71 -3.77 5.22
N PRO A 153 11.25 -3.04 4.18
CA PRO A 153 10.70 -3.69 2.99
C PRO A 153 11.67 -4.67 2.33
N LYS A 154 12.95 -4.27 2.19
CA LYS A 154 14.01 -5.11 1.61
C LYS A 154 14.18 -6.40 2.41
N ARG A 155 14.30 -6.32 3.73
CA ARG A 155 14.44 -7.51 4.61
C ARG A 155 13.19 -8.40 4.58
N ALA A 156 12.02 -7.82 4.42
CA ALA A 156 10.75 -8.54 4.35
C ALA A 156 10.44 -9.12 2.95
N GLY A 157 11.35 -8.99 1.97
CA GLY A 157 11.23 -9.62 0.65
C GLY A 157 10.55 -8.76 -0.43
N ALA A 158 10.41 -7.45 -0.22
CA ALA A 158 9.96 -6.55 -1.29
C ALA A 158 10.99 -6.49 -2.43
N THR A 159 10.50 -6.34 -3.67
CA THR A 159 11.34 -6.09 -4.85
C THR A 159 11.96 -4.70 -4.80
N GLY A 160 11.26 -3.71 -4.25
CA GLY A 160 11.78 -2.36 -4.09
C GLY A 160 10.84 -1.45 -3.32
N VAL A 161 11.18 -0.16 -3.31
CA VAL A 161 10.40 0.90 -2.67
C VAL A 161 10.14 2.02 -3.65
N ILE A 162 8.98 2.66 -3.55
CA ILE A 162 8.62 3.86 -4.28
C ILE A 162 8.48 4.99 -3.27
N ILE A 163 9.38 5.98 -3.34
CA ILE A 163 9.32 7.17 -2.50
C ILE A 163 8.35 8.15 -3.16
N TRP A 164 7.22 8.39 -2.51
CA TRP A 164 6.16 9.27 -3.02
C TRP A 164 6.13 10.61 -2.28
N GLY A 165 5.76 11.66 -2.99
CA GLY A 165 5.52 13.00 -2.45
C GLY A 165 4.27 13.63 -3.07
N SER A 166 3.66 14.55 -2.33
CA SER A 166 2.54 15.34 -2.83
C SER A 166 3.06 16.51 -3.66
N SER A 167 2.29 16.96 -4.65
CA SER A 167 2.58 18.24 -5.35
C SER A 167 2.63 19.42 -4.36
N GLN A 168 1.94 19.31 -3.23
CA GLN A 168 1.98 20.31 -2.15
C GLN A 168 3.33 20.36 -1.42
N ASP A 169 4.18 19.35 -1.55
CA ASP A 169 5.51 19.30 -0.95
C ASP A 169 6.57 20.06 -1.76
N THR A 170 6.25 20.41 -3.01
CA THR A 170 7.15 21.10 -3.95
C THR A 170 6.49 22.33 -4.60
N ASN A 171 5.43 22.87 -4.00
CA ASN A 171 4.68 23.99 -4.56
C ASN A 171 5.23 25.39 -4.20
N SER A 172 6.45 25.47 -3.65
CA SER A 172 7.14 26.74 -3.45
C SER A 172 8.67 26.55 -3.37
N PRO A 173 9.47 27.57 -3.74
CA PRO A 173 10.94 27.48 -3.67
C PRO A 173 11.45 27.08 -2.29
N LYS A 174 10.83 27.61 -1.22
CA LYS A 174 11.19 27.28 0.17
C LYS A 174 10.97 25.80 0.49
N LYS A 175 9.88 25.20 0.00
CA LYS A 175 9.61 23.77 0.24
C LYS A 175 10.54 22.89 -0.59
N CYS A 176 10.82 23.27 -1.83
CA CYS A 176 11.81 22.59 -2.68
C CYS A 176 13.20 22.61 -2.03
N SER A 177 13.64 23.76 -1.51
CA SER A 177 14.92 23.87 -0.79
C SER A 177 14.96 22.94 0.43
N LYS A 178 13.91 22.93 1.26
CA LYS A 178 13.84 22.03 2.42
C LYS A 178 13.84 20.55 2.04
N LEU A 179 13.17 20.19 0.94
CA LEU A 179 13.21 18.82 0.42
C LEU A 179 14.60 18.48 -0.09
N ASN A 180 15.26 19.40 -0.80
CA ASN A 180 16.64 19.22 -1.24
C ASN A 180 17.58 18.98 -0.04
N ASP A 181 17.48 19.80 1.00
CA ASP A 181 18.26 19.62 2.23
C ASP A 181 17.99 18.24 2.87
N TYR A 182 16.74 17.78 2.88
CA TYR A 182 16.40 16.45 3.37
C TYR A 182 16.97 15.34 2.50
N VAL A 183 16.95 15.51 1.17
CA VAL A 183 17.53 14.56 0.22
C VAL A 183 19.03 14.41 0.46
N ASP A 184 19.75 15.54 0.53
CA ASP A 184 21.21 15.56 0.67
C ASP A 184 21.68 15.04 2.02
N ASN A 185 20.98 15.39 3.10
CA ASN A 185 21.42 15.07 4.47
C ASN A 185 20.83 13.76 5.02
N VAL A 186 19.74 13.24 4.45
CA VAL A 186 19.06 12.03 4.94
C VAL A 186 18.96 10.95 3.88
N LEU A 187 18.31 11.21 2.74
CA LEU A 187 18.04 10.16 1.76
C LEU A 187 19.30 9.64 1.06
N ILE A 188 20.13 10.51 0.49
CA ILE A 188 21.34 10.14 -0.24
C ILE A 188 22.30 9.32 0.65
N PRO A 189 22.60 9.72 1.91
CA PRO A 189 23.43 8.93 2.80
C PRO A 189 22.86 7.54 3.10
N LEU A 190 21.54 7.40 3.22
CA LEU A 190 20.89 6.11 3.46
C LEU A 190 20.90 5.19 2.22
N LEU A 191 20.84 5.75 1.01
CA LEU A 191 20.89 5.00 -0.24
C LEU A 191 22.32 4.64 -0.67
N SER A 192 23.30 5.48 -0.33
CA SER A 192 24.71 5.29 -0.67
C SER A 192 25.45 4.35 0.30
N GLY A 193 24.85 4.07 1.46
CA GLY A 193 25.39 3.17 2.48
C GLY A 193 25.31 1.69 2.08
N LYS A 194 26.39 1.20 1.45
CA LYS A 194 26.75 -0.20 1.15
C LYS A 194 25.80 -0.96 0.20
N LYS A 195 26.28 -1.12 -1.05
CA LYS A 195 26.00 -2.33 -1.84
C LYS A 195 26.38 -3.56 -0.98
N PRO A 196 25.56 -4.62 -0.95
CA PRO A 196 25.99 -5.91 -0.40
C PRO A 196 27.23 -6.41 -1.13
#